data_AF-A0A433BF42-F1
#
_entry.id   AF-A0A433BF42-F1
#
_cell.length_a   1.000
_cell.length_b   1.000
_cell.length_c   1.000
_cell.angle_alpha   90.00
_cell.angle_beta   90.00
_cell.angle_gamma   90.00
#
_symmetry.space_group_name_H-M   'P 1'
#
loop_
_entity.id
_entity.type
_entity.pdbx_description
1 polymer ?
#
loop_
_entity_poly.entity_id
_entity_poly.type
_entity_poly.pdbx_seq_one_letter_code
_entity_poly.pdbx_strand_id
1 'polypeptide(L)'
;MTGSQLDTIEAYLLQLDVSTLCSVLLELASHHEHVMDRLHRLQMSSNPGALSTEFLKTLNAWRRSSKYHGYAEASAYGRKLETWLDEVAAEVQPRDSAVAMDLFERFIELDQHWFEHADDSGGDIGMAMQSACRHWLRAAAQSRLDSDQLATRMAKLFLADQYGGREELLRQADLVLDEQG
;
A
#
# COMPACT_ATOMS: atom_id res chain seq x y z
N MET A 1 10.93 18.40 1.61
CA MET A 1 10.27 19.12 2.72
C MET A 1 10.72 18.49 4.02
N THR A 2 11.19 19.28 4.97
CA THR A 2 11.53 18.78 6.32
C THR A 2 10.24 18.68 7.16
N GLY A 3 10.20 17.82 8.18
CA GLY A 3 9.01 17.65 9.04
C GLY A 3 8.48 18.98 9.60
N SER A 4 9.38 19.88 10.00
CA SER A 4 9.03 21.22 10.51
C SER A 4 8.26 22.10 9.50
N GLN A 5 8.46 21.94 8.20
CA GLN A 5 7.70 22.71 7.20
C GLN A 5 6.28 22.18 7.04
N LEU A 6 6.07 20.86 7.15
CA LEU A 6 4.74 20.25 7.09
C LEU A 6 3.90 20.67 8.29
N ASP A 7 4.47 20.62 9.50
CA ASP A 7 3.77 21.03 10.74
C ASP A 7 3.33 22.50 10.67
N THR A 8 4.19 23.36 10.10
CA THR A 8 3.87 24.79 9.91
C THR A 8 2.70 24.98 8.93
N ILE A 9 2.69 24.21 7.83
CA ILE A 9 1.60 24.24 6.85
C ILE A 9 0.31 23.71 7.46
N GLU A 10 0.36 22.58 8.19
CA GLU A 10 -0.81 22.02 8.87
C GLU A 10 -1.47 23.01 9.83
N ALA A 11 -0.67 23.66 10.69
CA ALA A 11 -1.16 24.67 11.62
C ALA A 11 -1.81 25.87 10.92
N TYR A 12 -1.33 26.24 9.73
CA TYR A 12 -1.95 27.28 8.90
C TYR A 12 -3.26 26.79 8.27
N LEU A 13 -3.27 25.58 7.69
CA LEU A 13 -4.46 24.99 7.07
C LEU A 13 -5.64 24.88 8.06
N LEU A 14 -5.35 24.55 9.32
CA LEU A 14 -6.36 24.47 10.39
C LEU A 14 -7.00 25.82 10.76
N GLN A 15 -6.41 26.95 10.34
CA GLN A 15 -6.96 28.29 10.55
C GLN A 15 -7.83 28.77 9.38
N LEU A 16 -7.77 28.09 8.24
CA LEU A 16 -8.56 28.44 7.06
C LEU A 16 -10.00 27.97 7.22
N ASP A 17 -10.92 28.70 6.60
CA ASP A 17 -12.29 28.26 6.51
C ASP A 17 -12.45 27.12 5.47
N VAL A 18 -13.54 26.36 5.62
CA VAL A 18 -13.83 25.19 4.77
C VAL A 18 -13.96 25.57 3.29
N SER A 19 -14.50 26.75 2.96
CA SER A 19 -14.70 27.15 1.56
C SER A 19 -13.38 27.43 0.85
N THR A 20 -12.42 28.00 1.57
CA THR A 20 -11.05 28.22 1.08
C THR A 20 -10.35 26.88 0.83
N LEU A 21 -10.41 25.95 1.80
CA LEU A 21 -9.84 24.62 1.66
C LEU A 21 -10.45 23.84 0.48
N CYS A 22 -11.78 23.87 0.35
CA CYS A 22 -12.46 23.22 -0.79
C CYS A 22 -12.03 23.82 -2.13
N SER A 23 -11.91 25.15 -2.22
CA SER A 23 -11.49 25.82 -3.46
C SER A 23 -10.09 25.40 -3.89
N VAL A 24 -9.13 25.37 -2.95
CA VAL A 24 -7.75 24.92 -3.22
C VAL A 24 -7.72 23.44 -3.61
N LEU A 25 -8.48 22.57 -2.93
CA LEU A 25 -8.54 21.15 -3.27
C LEU A 25 -9.10 20.91 -4.69
N LEU A 26 -10.15 21.66 -5.07
CA LEU A 26 -10.73 21.58 -6.41
C LEU A 26 -9.78 22.13 -7.48
N GLU A 27 -9.06 23.22 -7.20
CA GLU A 27 -8.03 23.77 -8.08
C GLU A 27 -6.87 22.77 -8.28
N LEU A 28 -6.39 22.14 -7.20
CA LEU A 28 -5.35 21.12 -7.30
C LEU A 28 -5.85 19.91 -8.09
N ALA A 29 -7.09 19.46 -7.83
CA ALA A 29 -7.69 18.34 -8.54
C ALA A 29 -7.89 18.61 -10.04
N SER A 30 -8.14 19.87 -10.45
CA SER A 30 -8.28 20.21 -11.87
C SER A 30 -6.96 20.16 -12.64
N HIS A 31 -5.82 20.25 -11.96
CA HIS A 31 -4.49 20.26 -12.58
C HIS A 31 -3.67 19.00 -12.30
N HIS A 32 -4.09 18.18 -11.33
CA HIS A 32 -3.36 17.00 -10.88
C HIS A 32 -4.30 15.80 -10.71
N GLU A 33 -4.21 14.84 -11.64
CA GLU A 33 -5.05 13.62 -11.67
C GLU A 33 -4.99 12.84 -10.35
N HIS A 34 -3.79 12.69 -9.76
CA HIS A 34 -3.63 12.02 -8.46
C HIS A 34 -4.42 12.67 -7.31
N VAL A 35 -4.61 13.99 -7.35
CA VAL A 35 -5.43 14.69 -6.34
C VAL A 35 -6.91 14.41 -6.58
N MET A 36 -7.35 14.40 -7.84
CA MET A 36 -8.72 14.02 -8.21
C MET A 36 -9.03 12.58 -7.76
N ASP A 37 -8.13 11.64 -8.05
CA ASP A 37 -8.27 10.24 -7.64
C ASP A 37 -8.38 10.10 -6.11
N ARG A 38 -7.54 10.84 -5.37
CA ARG A 38 -7.61 10.85 -3.90
C ARG A 38 -8.93 11.40 -3.39
N LEU A 39 -9.48 12.46 -4.00
CA LEU A 39 -10.78 13.01 -3.62
C LEU A 39 -11.93 12.02 -3.95
N HIS A 40 -11.87 11.33 -5.08
CA HIS A 40 -12.83 10.28 -5.42
C HIS A 40 -12.79 9.15 -4.39
N ARG A 41 -11.60 8.66 -4.02
CA ARG A 41 -11.46 7.63 -2.97
C ARG A 41 -11.93 8.13 -1.60
N LEU A 42 -11.64 9.38 -1.26
CA LEU A 42 -12.14 10.00 -0.03
C LEU A 42 -13.68 10.03 0.01
N GLN A 43 -14.33 10.36 -1.11
CA GLN A 43 -15.79 10.31 -1.23
C GLN A 43 -16.33 8.88 -1.04
N MET A 44 -15.64 7.89 -1.63
CA MET A 44 -15.98 6.46 -1.47
C MET A 44 -15.70 5.92 -0.08
N SER A 45 -14.87 6.59 0.72
CA SER A 45 -14.44 6.10 2.04
C SER A 45 -15.57 5.98 3.08
N SER A 46 -16.72 6.58 2.81
CA SER A 46 -17.98 6.38 3.54
C SER A 46 -18.59 4.98 3.31
N ASN A 47 -18.16 4.28 2.27
CA ASN A 47 -18.49 2.90 1.96
C ASN A 47 -17.17 2.08 1.83
N PRO A 48 -16.69 1.49 2.94
CA PRO A 48 -15.42 0.74 2.96
C PRO A 48 -15.32 -0.36 1.89
N GLY A 49 -16.43 -1.03 1.56
CA GLY A 49 -16.45 -2.07 0.53
C GLY A 49 -16.25 -1.53 -0.89
N ALA A 50 -16.74 -0.33 -1.17
CA ALA A 50 -16.49 0.33 -2.45
C ALA A 50 -15.02 0.75 -2.59
N LEU A 51 -14.44 1.29 -1.51
CA LEU A 51 -13.03 1.69 -1.47
C LEU A 51 -12.08 0.51 -1.71
N SER A 52 -12.29 -0.60 -1.00
CA SER A 52 -11.46 -1.82 -1.18
C SER A 52 -11.61 -2.43 -2.58
N THR A 53 -12.83 -2.38 -3.14
CA THR A 53 -13.08 -2.80 -4.52
C THR A 53 -12.25 -1.98 -5.52
N GLU A 54 -12.07 -0.68 -5.28
CA GLU A 54 -11.26 0.18 -6.15
C GLU A 54 -9.79 -0.20 -6.12
N PHE A 55 -9.20 -0.39 -4.94
CA PHE A 55 -7.82 -0.86 -4.81
C PHE A 55 -7.63 -2.25 -5.45
N LEU A 56 -8.60 -3.15 -5.29
CA LEU A 56 -8.57 -4.48 -5.90
C LEU A 56 -8.67 -4.43 -7.43
N LYS A 57 -9.42 -3.48 -8.01
CA LYS A 57 -9.44 -3.27 -9.46
C LYS A 57 -8.06 -2.86 -9.97
N THR A 58 -7.37 -1.98 -9.26
CA THR A 58 -6.00 -1.55 -9.61
C THR A 58 -5.03 -2.73 -9.65
N LEU A 59 -5.00 -3.57 -8.59
CA LEU A 59 -4.19 -4.80 -8.58
C LEU A 59 -4.53 -5.72 -9.75
N ASN A 60 -5.81 -5.94 -10.01
CA ASN A 60 -6.26 -6.80 -11.12
C ASN A 60 -5.95 -6.20 -12.50
N ALA A 61 -5.87 -4.88 -12.63
CA ALA A 61 -5.43 -4.24 -13.85
C ALA A 61 -3.92 -4.47 -14.07
N TRP A 62 -3.10 -4.31 -13.02
CA TRP A 62 -1.67 -4.58 -13.10
C TRP A 62 -1.38 -6.04 -13.41
N ARG A 63 -2.00 -6.99 -12.69
CA ARG A 63 -1.87 -8.43 -12.94
C ARG A 63 -2.17 -8.85 -14.39
N ARG A 64 -3.05 -8.12 -15.08
CA ARG A 64 -3.42 -8.39 -16.48
C ARG A 64 -2.52 -7.68 -17.49
N SER A 65 -1.74 -6.70 -17.04
CA SER A 65 -0.78 -6.00 -17.90
C SER A 65 0.32 -6.96 -18.30
N SER A 66 0.65 -7.02 -19.59
CA SER A 66 1.82 -7.74 -20.09
C SER A 66 2.99 -6.79 -20.42
N LYS A 67 2.90 -5.51 -20.00
CA LYS A 67 3.95 -4.52 -20.24
C LYS A 67 5.18 -4.90 -19.41
N TYR A 68 6.33 -5.03 -20.07
CA TYR A 68 7.63 -5.12 -19.40
C TYR A 68 8.18 -3.71 -19.15
N HIS A 69 8.65 -3.44 -17.93
CA HIS A 69 9.26 -2.19 -17.52
C HIS A 69 10.79 -2.34 -17.52
N GLY A 70 11.45 -1.81 -18.55
CA GLY A 70 12.92 -1.79 -18.60
C GLY A 70 13.53 -0.89 -17.52
N TYR A 71 14.85 -0.95 -17.35
CA TYR A 71 15.60 -0.23 -16.31
C TYR A 71 15.18 1.24 -16.11
N ALA A 72 15.02 2.00 -17.22
CA ALA A 72 14.65 3.41 -17.16
C ALA A 72 13.23 3.67 -16.61
N GLU A 73 12.32 2.69 -16.74
CA GLU A 73 10.94 2.78 -16.26
C GLU A 73 10.75 2.10 -14.90
N ALA A 74 11.59 1.11 -14.55
CA ALA A 74 11.45 0.26 -13.38
C ALA A 74 11.33 1.09 -12.08
N SER A 75 12.13 2.15 -11.94
CA SER A 75 12.08 3.00 -10.74
C SER A 75 10.76 3.76 -10.60
N ALA A 76 10.21 4.25 -11.71
CA ALA A 76 8.89 4.89 -11.69
C ALA A 76 7.78 3.87 -11.40
N TYR A 77 7.94 2.65 -11.89
CA TYR A 77 7.01 1.56 -11.62
C TYR A 77 7.04 1.13 -10.15
N GLY A 78 8.23 0.91 -9.55
CA GLY A 78 8.37 0.60 -8.12
C GLY A 78 7.76 1.68 -7.22
N ARG A 79 7.99 2.96 -7.51
CA ARG A 79 7.33 4.06 -6.79
C ARG A 79 5.81 4.02 -6.91
N LYS A 80 5.28 3.64 -8.08
CA LYS A 80 3.83 3.49 -8.26
C LYS A 80 3.26 2.35 -7.39
N LEU A 81 4.01 1.25 -7.25
CA LEU A 81 3.64 0.16 -6.36
C LEU A 81 3.67 0.60 -4.89
N GLU A 82 4.73 1.29 -4.47
CA GLU A 82 4.86 1.87 -3.12
C GLU A 82 3.73 2.85 -2.79
N THR A 83 3.42 3.78 -3.70
CA THR A 83 2.29 4.72 -3.51
C THR A 83 0.98 3.97 -3.27
N TRP A 84 0.71 2.90 -4.00
CA TRP A 84 -0.51 2.11 -3.80
C TRP A 84 -0.53 1.43 -2.43
N LEU A 85 0.61 0.91 -1.97
CA LEU A 85 0.73 0.32 -0.62
C LEU A 85 0.43 1.36 0.46
N ASP A 86 1.03 2.55 0.35
CA ASP A 86 0.84 3.64 1.29
C ASP A 86 -0.60 4.18 1.27
N GLU A 87 -1.23 4.24 0.10
CA GLU A 87 -2.65 4.62 -0.03
C GLU A 87 -3.57 3.60 0.65
N VAL A 88 -3.33 2.29 0.49
CA VAL A 88 -4.10 1.25 1.20
C VAL A 88 -3.90 1.37 2.70
N ALA A 89 -2.67 1.58 3.17
CA ALA A 89 -2.35 1.76 4.58
C ALA A 89 -2.99 3.03 5.18
N ALA A 90 -3.07 4.12 4.42
CA ALA A 90 -3.65 5.37 4.88
C ALA A 90 -5.20 5.41 4.79
N GLU A 91 -5.77 4.74 3.78
CA GLU A 91 -7.19 4.89 3.44
C GLU A 91 -8.03 3.69 3.86
N VAL A 92 -7.51 2.46 3.76
CA VAL A 92 -8.27 1.24 4.06
C VAL A 92 -7.99 0.75 5.48
N GLN A 93 -6.72 0.62 5.86
CA GLN A 93 -6.33 0.00 7.14
C GLN A 93 -6.97 0.64 8.38
N PRO A 94 -7.10 1.98 8.51
CA PRO A 94 -7.72 2.60 9.69
C PRO A 94 -9.23 2.31 9.81
N ARG A 95 -9.87 1.86 8.73
CA ARG A 95 -11.30 1.53 8.67
C ARG A 95 -11.52 0.03 8.86
N ASP A 96 -10.70 -0.78 8.21
CA ASP A 96 -10.74 -2.25 8.29
C ASP A 96 -9.35 -2.83 8.02
N SER A 97 -8.67 -3.21 9.10
CA SER A 97 -7.32 -3.79 9.07
C SER A 97 -7.29 -5.17 8.41
N ALA A 98 -8.37 -5.96 8.53
CA ALA A 98 -8.43 -7.28 7.90
C ALA A 98 -8.53 -7.16 6.37
N VAL A 99 -9.34 -6.21 5.87
CA VAL A 99 -9.44 -5.94 4.43
C VAL A 99 -8.13 -5.37 3.88
N ALA A 100 -7.45 -4.48 4.60
CA ALA A 100 -6.14 -3.98 4.19
C ALA A 100 -5.09 -5.11 4.14
N MET A 101 -5.04 -5.97 5.16
CA MET A 101 -4.19 -7.15 5.18
C MET A 101 -4.43 -8.05 3.96
N ASP A 102 -5.69 -8.31 3.60
CA ASP A 102 -6.03 -9.11 2.41
C ASP A 102 -5.56 -8.45 1.09
N LEU A 103 -5.58 -7.11 1.00
CA LEU A 103 -5.07 -6.38 -0.15
C LEU A 103 -3.54 -6.47 -0.25
N PHE A 104 -2.83 -6.31 0.87
CA PHE A 104 -1.38 -6.49 0.92
C PHE A 104 -0.98 -7.93 0.61
N GLU A 105 -1.73 -8.91 1.10
CA GLU A 105 -1.49 -10.32 0.80
C GLU A 105 -1.57 -10.60 -0.70
N ARG A 106 -2.63 -10.11 -1.35
CA ARG A 106 -2.79 -10.23 -2.81
C ARG A 106 -1.68 -9.53 -3.59
N PHE A 107 -1.14 -8.43 -3.08
CA PHE A 107 0.02 -7.78 -3.68
C PHE A 107 1.27 -8.65 -3.57
N ILE A 108 1.53 -9.23 -2.39
CA ILE A 108 2.68 -10.11 -2.14
C ILE A 108 2.59 -11.38 -3.02
N GLU A 109 1.39 -11.96 -3.14
CA GLU A 109 1.14 -13.13 -4.00
C GLU A 109 1.39 -12.86 -5.50
N LEU A 110 1.56 -11.60 -5.91
CA LEU A 110 1.92 -11.21 -7.28
C LEU A 110 3.42 -10.98 -7.49
N ASP A 111 4.28 -11.33 -6.52
CA ASP A 111 5.74 -11.19 -6.60
C ASP A 111 6.36 -11.68 -7.92
N GLN A 112 6.03 -12.89 -8.36
CA GLN A 112 6.50 -13.43 -9.63
C GLN A 112 6.15 -12.50 -10.79
N HIS A 113 4.92 -11.99 -10.82
CA HIS A 113 4.50 -11.08 -11.86
C HIS A 113 5.30 -9.76 -11.82
N TRP A 114 5.57 -9.21 -10.63
CA TRP A 114 6.37 -7.99 -10.48
C TRP A 114 7.80 -8.16 -10.98
N PHE A 115 8.48 -9.24 -10.56
CA PHE A 115 9.87 -9.49 -10.92
C PHE A 115 10.06 -9.96 -12.37
N GLU A 116 9.07 -10.64 -12.96
CA GLU A 116 9.15 -11.06 -14.37
C GLU A 116 8.80 -9.95 -15.37
N HIS A 117 8.11 -8.88 -14.92
CA HIS A 117 7.66 -7.79 -15.78
C HIS A 117 8.41 -6.47 -15.54
N ALA A 118 9.52 -6.49 -14.81
CA ALA A 118 10.37 -5.33 -14.61
C ALA A 118 11.85 -5.71 -14.48
N ASP A 119 12.74 -4.85 -14.98
CA ASP A 119 14.16 -4.91 -14.68
C ASP A 119 14.42 -4.30 -13.29
N ASP A 120 14.40 -5.14 -12.26
CA ASP A 120 14.61 -4.71 -10.88
C ASP A 120 16.09 -4.65 -10.45
N SER A 121 17.03 -4.47 -11.39
CA SER A 121 18.44 -4.31 -11.03
C SER A 121 18.71 -3.12 -10.10
N GLY A 122 17.80 -2.14 -10.08
CA GLY A 122 17.82 -1.00 -9.15
C GLY A 122 17.22 -1.28 -7.77
N GLY A 123 16.50 -2.40 -7.61
CA GLY A 123 15.89 -2.84 -6.35
C GLY A 123 14.60 -2.12 -5.93
N ASP A 124 14.03 -1.27 -6.79
CA ASP A 124 12.81 -0.51 -6.49
C ASP A 124 11.56 -1.42 -6.32
N ILE A 125 11.48 -2.53 -7.06
CA ILE A 125 10.41 -3.53 -6.92
C ILE A 125 10.63 -4.38 -5.67
N GLY A 126 11.87 -4.78 -5.40
CA GLY A 126 12.26 -5.44 -4.16
C GLY A 126 11.93 -4.60 -2.91
N MET A 127 12.16 -3.29 -2.95
CA MET A 127 11.75 -2.38 -1.87
C MET A 127 10.23 -2.36 -1.68
N ALA A 128 9.46 -2.28 -2.77
CA ALA A 128 8.00 -2.35 -2.73
C ALA A 128 7.50 -3.68 -2.13
N MET A 129 8.14 -4.80 -2.45
CA MET A 129 7.81 -6.10 -1.86
C MET A 129 8.07 -6.13 -0.34
N GLN A 130 9.20 -5.60 0.11
CA GLN A 130 9.50 -5.49 1.53
C GLN A 130 8.50 -4.57 2.24
N SER A 131 8.13 -3.43 1.63
CA SER A 131 7.08 -2.54 2.15
C SER A 131 5.73 -3.25 2.25
N ALA A 132 5.35 -4.05 1.25
CA ALA A 132 4.13 -4.85 1.30
C ALA A 132 4.12 -5.83 2.46
N CYS A 133 5.25 -6.52 2.72
CA CYS A 133 5.40 -7.41 3.87
C CYS A 133 5.22 -6.67 5.21
N ARG A 134 5.86 -5.50 5.36
CA ARG A 134 5.71 -4.66 6.58
C ARG A 134 4.28 -4.19 6.77
N HIS A 135 3.64 -3.73 5.71
CA HIS A 135 2.25 -3.28 5.73
C HIS A 135 1.30 -4.43 6.06
N TRP A 136 1.52 -5.62 5.49
CA TRP A 136 0.79 -6.84 5.84
C TRP A 136 0.90 -7.17 7.33
N LEU A 137 2.11 -7.18 7.89
CA LEU A 137 2.34 -7.46 9.32
C LEU A 137 1.67 -6.43 10.23
N ARG A 138 1.76 -5.14 9.91
CA ARG A 138 1.10 -4.06 10.68
C ARG A 138 -0.42 -4.18 10.64
N ALA A 139 -1.00 -4.51 9.48
CA ALA A 139 -2.42 -4.73 9.33
C ALA A 139 -2.88 -6.00 10.06
N ALA A 140 -2.08 -7.08 9.99
CA ALA A 140 -2.30 -8.33 10.70
C ALA A 140 -2.33 -8.16 12.22
N ALA A 141 -1.37 -7.41 12.78
CA ALA A 141 -1.31 -7.09 14.21
C ALA A 141 -2.54 -6.32 14.73
N GLN A 142 -3.21 -5.60 13.83
CA GLN A 142 -4.43 -4.83 14.12
C GLN A 142 -5.70 -5.58 13.72
N SER A 143 -5.58 -6.78 13.15
CA SER A 143 -6.70 -7.62 12.77
C SER A 143 -7.29 -8.33 13.99
N ARG A 144 -8.46 -8.96 13.82
CA ARG A 144 -9.10 -9.76 14.88
C ARG A 144 -8.76 -11.26 14.79
N LEU A 145 -7.78 -11.62 13.96
CA LEU A 145 -7.32 -13.01 13.82
C LEU A 145 -6.47 -13.40 15.03
N ASP A 146 -6.49 -14.68 15.37
CA ASP A 146 -5.60 -15.23 16.39
C ASP A 146 -4.19 -15.52 15.85
N SER A 147 -3.23 -15.74 16.75
CA SER A 147 -1.82 -15.97 16.40
C SER A 147 -1.62 -17.19 15.51
N ASP A 148 -2.40 -18.26 15.66
CA ASP A 148 -2.30 -19.47 14.82
C ASP A 148 -2.74 -19.19 13.39
N GLN A 149 -3.84 -18.44 13.22
CA GLN A 149 -4.33 -18.00 11.92
C GLN A 149 -3.31 -17.09 11.23
N LEU A 150 -2.72 -16.14 11.97
CA LEU A 150 -1.69 -15.24 11.45
C LEU A 150 -0.41 -15.99 11.08
N ALA A 151 0.07 -16.89 11.94
CA ALA A 151 1.23 -17.75 11.68
C ALA A 151 1.03 -18.59 10.42
N THR A 152 -0.16 -19.19 10.26
CA THR A 152 -0.49 -20.01 9.09
C THR A 152 -0.46 -19.20 7.79
N ARG A 153 -1.04 -18.00 7.77
CA ARG A 153 -1.03 -17.12 6.59
C ARG A 153 0.39 -16.63 6.28
N MET A 154 1.14 -16.20 7.29
CA MET A 154 2.52 -15.75 7.12
C MET A 154 3.41 -16.87 6.57
N ALA A 155 3.30 -18.09 7.13
CA ALA A 155 4.03 -19.26 6.65
C ALA A 155 3.69 -19.60 5.21
N LYS A 156 2.41 -19.53 4.82
CA LYS A 156 1.98 -19.72 3.42
C LYS A 156 2.64 -18.69 2.50
N LEU A 157 2.69 -17.42 2.90
CA LEU A 157 3.32 -16.37 2.10
C LEU A 157 4.84 -16.57 1.98
N PHE A 158 5.50 -16.88 3.09
CA PHE A 158 6.95 -17.06 3.11
C PHE A 158 7.39 -18.29 2.31
N LEU A 159 6.71 -19.43 2.47
CA LEU A 159 7.05 -20.66 1.74
C LEU A 159 6.82 -20.58 0.23
N ALA A 160 6.03 -19.60 -0.22
CA ALA A 160 5.79 -19.35 -1.64
C ALA A 160 6.78 -18.33 -2.25
N ASP A 161 7.79 -17.88 -1.51
CA ASP A 161 8.80 -16.94 -2.01
C ASP A 161 9.74 -17.58 -3.02
N GLN A 162 9.63 -17.17 -4.28
CA GLN A 162 10.47 -17.66 -5.37
C GLN A 162 11.63 -16.72 -5.71
N TYR A 163 11.60 -15.47 -5.21
CA TYR A 163 12.52 -14.40 -5.61
C TYR A 163 13.31 -13.81 -4.44
N GLY A 164 13.11 -14.31 -3.22
CA GLY A 164 13.72 -13.78 -1.99
C GLY A 164 13.13 -12.43 -1.55
N GLY A 165 11.98 -12.04 -2.12
CA GLY A 165 11.36 -10.74 -1.86
C GLY A 165 10.62 -10.68 -0.52
N ARG A 166 10.30 -11.83 0.08
CA ARG A 166 9.39 -11.96 1.22
C ARG A 166 10.09 -12.21 2.56
N GLU A 167 11.43 -12.12 2.60
CA GLU A 167 12.22 -12.29 3.84
C GLU A 167 11.79 -11.35 4.97
N GLU A 168 11.28 -10.17 4.63
CA GLU A 168 10.83 -9.17 5.58
C GLU A 168 9.67 -9.68 6.48
N LEU A 169 8.91 -10.69 6.02
CA LEU A 169 7.91 -11.38 6.85
C LEU A 169 8.52 -12.04 8.09
N LEU A 170 9.72 -12.64 7.95
CA LEU A 170 10.41 -13.25 9.08
C LEU A 170 11.15 -12.23 9.93
N ARG A 171 11.74 -11.20 9.30
CA ARG A 171 12.50 -10.16 10.02
C ARG A 171 11.65 -9.35 11.00
N GLN A 172 10.35 -9.27 10.75
CA GLN A 172 9.39 -8.53 11.57
C GLN A 172 8.24 -9.43 12.07
N ALA A 173 8.47 -10.73 12.19
CA ALA A 173 7.47 -11.68 12.66
C ALA A 173 7.00 -11.40 14.11
N ASP A 174 7.85 -10.73 14.90
CA ASP A 174 7.56 -10.25 16.26
C ASP A 174 6.35 -9.29 16.33
N LEU A 175 5.98 -8.67 15.19
CA LEU A 175 4.76 -7.84 15.12
C LEU A 175 3.47 -8.64 15.29
N VAL A 176 3.49 -9.95 15.01
CA VAL A 176 2.27 -10.80 14.97
C VAL A 176 2.40 -12.11 15.74
N LEU A 177 3.62 -12.58 16.01
CA LEU A 177 3.90 -13.77 16.81
C LEU A 177 4.60 -13.36 18.10
N ASP A 178 3.97 -13.61 19.24
CA ASP A 178 4.64 -13.48 20.54
C ASP A 178 5.74 -14.57 20.67
N GLU A 179 6.85 -14.25 21.36
CA GLU A 179 7.97 -15.18 21.62
C GLU A 179 7.60 -16.44 22.45
N GLN A 180 6.32 -16.66 22.77
CA GLN A 180 5.84 -17.76 23.62
C GLN A 180 5.03 -18.84 22.87
N GLY A 181 5.22 -18.99 21.56
CA GLY A 181 4.72 -20.12 20.77
C GLY A 181 5.71 -21.28 20.68
#